data_AF-A0A819VYT7-F1
#
_entry.id   AF-A0A819VYT7-F1
#
_cell.length_a   1.000
_cell.length_b   1.000
_cell.length_c   1.000
_cell.angle_alpha   90.00
_cell.angle_beta   90.00
_cell.angle_gamma   90.00
#
_symmetry.space_group_name_H-M   'P 1'
#
loop_
_entity.id
_entity.type
_entity.pdbx_description
1 polymer ?
#
loop_
_entity_poly.entity_id
_entity_poly.type
_entity_poly.pdbx_seq_one_letter_code
_entity_poly.pdbx_strand_id
1 'polypeptide(L)'
;MHFYLEIDPIMIYLCPHVNELMLTVNEKWHLNTTEHLSKIVNLSNLQILWLDFRHECTFAVNLYTEMNTLLKRALNLHSLRIKCNKSERMKVITLNAICLNLPHYIKRLDTNITDLTDAKRILERAEHLSNVTFRTSNPRHFAHEIDIWFWQMRRNVAYQ
;
A
#
# COMPACT_ATOMS: atom_id res chain seq x y z
N MET A 1 -4.49 -4.63 24.14
CA MET A 1 -5.59 -5.57 23.87
C MET A 1 -5.95 -5.40 22.41
N HIS A 2 -5.72 -6.42 21.57
CA HIS A 2 -6.06 -6.39 20.14
C HIS A 2 -7.42 -7.04 19.95
N PHE A 3 -8.31 -6.43 19.16
CA PHE A 3 -9.60 -7.01 18.84
C PHE A 3 -9.60 -7.47 17.38
N TYR A 4 -10.04 -8.70 17.19
CA TYR A 4 -10.28 -9.29 15.88
C TYR A 4 -11.78 -9.22 15.66
N LEU A 5 -12.18 -8.53 14.60
CA LEU A 5 -13.56 -8.53 14.16
C LEU A 5 -13.59 -9.15 12.77
N GLU A 6 -14.06 -10.39 12.70
CA GLU A 6 -14.38 -11.02 11.43
C GLU A 6 -15.75 -10.51 11.00
N ILE A 7 -15.76 -9.52 10.10
CA ILE A 7 -16.99 -9.11 9.42
C ILE A 7 -16.95 -9.79 8.08
N ASP A 8 -17.56 -10.98 7.98
CA ASP A 8 -17.51 -11.79 6.77
C ASP A 8 -17.79 -10.90 5.55
N PRO A 9 -16.79 -10.69 4.66
CA PRO A 9 -15.59 -11.53 4.47
C PRO A 9 -14.23 -10.87 4.77
N ILE A 10 -14.19 -9.90 5.68
CA ILE A 10 -13.04 -9.08 6.04
C ILE A 10 -12.68 -9.32 7.50
N MET A 11 -11.46 -9.80 7.72
CA MET A 11 -10.85 -9.72 9.05
C MET A 11 -10.34 -8.29 9.27
N ILE A 12 -10.97 -7.61 10.23
CA ILE A 12 -10.62 -6.28 10.70
C ILE A 12 -9.84 -6.44 12.00
N TYR A 13 -8.64 -5.86 12.03
CA TYR A 13 -7.84 -5.78 13.24
C TYR A 13 -8.00 -4.38 13.80
N LEU A 14 -8.62 -4.27 14.98
CA LEU A 14 -8.79 -3.00 15.68
C LEU A 14 -7.76 -2.92 16.80
N CYS A 15 -6.80 -2.00 16.65
CA CYS A 15 -5.95 -1.57 17.74
C CYS A 15 -6.73 -0.61 18.65
N PRO A 16 -6.50 -0.62 19.98
CA PRO A 16 -7.29 0.12 20.96
C PRO A 16 -7.15 1.66 20.86
N HIS A 17 -6.35 2.15 19.92
CA HIS A 17 -6.33 3.52 19.44
C HIS A 17 -6.64 3.45 17.94
N VAL A 18 -7.83 3.89 17.53
CA VAL A 18 -8.43 3.71 16.18
C VAL A 18 -7.76 4.58 15.11
N ASN A 19 -6.44 4.71 15.22
CA ASN A 19 -5.57 5.47 14.34
C ASN A 19 -4.93 4.52 13.31
N GLU A 20 -4.92 3.22 13.60
CA GLU A 20 -4.38 2.19 12.73
C GLU A 20 -5.44 1.14 12.41
N LEU A 21 -5.55 0.79 11.13
CA LEU A 21 -6.49 -0.21 10.63
C LEU A 21 -5.74 -1.14 9.70
N MET A 22 -5.90 -2.45 9.90
CA MET A 22 -5.40 -3.46 8.99
C MET A 22 -6.56 -4.22 8.37
N LEU A 23 -6.56 -4.26 7.04
CA LEU A 23 -7.56 -4.94 6.21
C LEU A 23 -6.88 -6.04 5.40
N THR A 24 -7.44 -7.24 5.49
CA THR A 24 -7.06 -8.32 4.57
C THR A 24 -7.86 -8.18 3.29
N VAL A 25 -7.17 -8.04 2.16
CA VAL A 25 -7.77 -7.91 0.84
C VAL A 25 -7.85 -9.28 0.18
N ASN A 26 -9.06 -9.75 -0.11
CA ASN A 26 -9.33 -11.04 -0.74
C ASN A 26 -10.42 -10.90 -1.83
N GLU A 27 -10.72 -11.99 -2.55
CA GLU A 27 -11.73 -12.04 -3.63
C GLU A 27 -13.14 -11.69 -3.18
N LYS A 28 -13.40 -11.80 -1.89
CA LYS A 28 -14.71 -11.51 -1.32
C LYS A 28 -14.88 -10.02 -0.97
N TRP A 29 -13.86 -9.18 -1.17
CA TRP A 29 -14.00 -7.72 -1.07
C TRP A 29 -14.98 -7.24 -2.14
N HIS A 30 -16.21 -6.97 -1.71
CA HIS A 30 -17.34 -6.65 -2.55
C HIS A 30 -17.60 -5.14 -2.58
N LEU A 31 -18.39 -4.72 -3.58
CA LEU A 31 -18.99 -3.38 -3.63
C LEU A 31 -19.73 -3.12 -2.31
N ASN A 32 -19.47 -1.99 -1.65
CA ASN A 32 -19.99 -1.55 -0.34
C ASN A 32 -19.19 -2.00 0.90
N THR A 33 -18.07 -2.70 0.73
CA THR A 33 -17.15 -3.01 1.84
C THR A 33 -16.80 -1.76 2.65
N THR A 34 -16.46 -0.67 1.97
CA THR A 34 -16.08 0.59 2.61
C THR A 34 -17.22 1.21 3.42
N GLU A 35 -18.46 1.05 2.95
CA GLU A 35 -19.64 1.53 3.66
C GLU A 35 -19.87 0.73 4.94
N HIS A 36 -19.76 -0.60 4.87
CA HIS A 36 -19.81 -1.45 6.06
C HIS A 36 -18.70 -1.07 7.05
N LEU A 37 -17.46 -0.93 6.59
CA LEU A 37 -16.34 -0.49 7.43
C LEU A 37 -16.63 0.83 8.14
N SER A 38 -17.25 1.78 7.45
CA SER A 38 -17.61 3.10 8.02
C SER A 38 -18.63 3.01 9.16
N LYS A 39 -19.42 1.92 9.24
CA LYS A 39 -20.39 1.69 10.33
C LYS A 39 -19.72 1.14 11.60
N ILE A 40 -18.57 0.50 11.46
CA ILE A 40 -17.82 -0.09 12.58
C ILE A 40 -16.68 0.82 13.04
N VAL A 41 -16.03 1.51 12.10
CA VAL A 41 -14.82 2.29 12.34
C VAL A 41 -15.03 3.71 11.86
N ASN A 42 -14.72 4.70 12.70
CA ASN A 42 -14.61 6.07 12.25
C ASN A 42 -13.34 6.25 11.40
N LEU A 43 -13.49 6.09 10.09
CA LEU A 43 -12.39 6.19 9.11
C LEU A 43 -11.72 7.56 9.12
N SER A 44 -12.41 8.63 9.56
CA SER A 44 -11.82 9.97 9.62
C SER A 44 -10.70 10.08 10.64
N ASN A 45 -10.65 9.22 11.67
CA ASN A 45 -9.54 9.20 12.64
C ASN A 45 -8.35 8.35 12.19
N LEU A 46 -8.49 7.65 11.07
CA LEU A 46 -7.48 6.73 10.59
C LEU A 46 -6.25 7.50 10.12
N GLN A 47 -5.09 7.11 10.64
CA GLN A 47 -3.78 7.69 10.35
C GLN A 47 -2.89 6.75 9.55
N ILE A 48 -3.04 5.44 9.79
CA ILE A 48 -2.25 4.38 9.16
C ILE A 48 -3.18 3.28 8.67
N LEU A 49 -3.13 2.95 7.38
CA LEU A 49 -3.88 1.86 6.77
C LEU A 49 -2.92 0.77 6.32
N TRP A 50 -3.20 -0.48 6.69
CA TRP A 50 -2.45 -1.64 6.25
C TRP A 50 -3.35 -2.48 5.33
N LEU A 51 -2.88 -2.70 4.11
CA LEU A 51 -3.55 -3.53 3.11
C LEU A 51 -2.76 -4.82 2.93
N ASP A 52 -3.35 -5.95 3.30
CA ASP A 52 -2.72 -7.25 3.26
C ASP A 52 -3.35 -8.14 2.19
N PHE A 53 -2.67 -8.27 1.06
CA PHE A 53 -3.08 -9.06 -0.10
C PHE A 53 -2.51 -10.49 0.02
N ARG A 54 -3.06 -11.29 0.95
CA ARG A 54 -2.60 -12.65 1.23
C ARG A 54 -3.09 -13.71 0.24
N HIS A 55 -4.32 -13.57 -0.24
CA HIS A 55 -4.95 -14.54 -1.12
C HIS A 55 -4.84 -14.09 -2.58
N GLU A 56 -4.82 -15.04 -3.50
CA GLU A 56 -5.05 -14.72 -4.91
C GLU A 56 -6.38 -13.97 -4.99
N CYS A 57 -6.31 -12.78 -5.57
CA CYS A 57 -7.47 -11.97 -5.82
C CYS A 57 -7.22 -11.41 -7.19
N THR A 58 -8.02 -11.86 -8.15
CA THR A 58 -8.10 -11.23 -9.46
C THR A 58 -8.40 -9.76 -9.22
N PHE A 59 -7.54 -8.87 -9.74
CA PHE A 59 -7.66 -7.44 -9.51
C PHE A 59 -8.88 -6.95 -10.30
N ALA A 60 -10.07 -7.05 -9.70
CA ALA A 60 -11.33 -6.63 -10.29
C ALA A 60 -11.45 -5.10 -10.19
N VAL A 61 -12.07 -4.48 -11.20
CA VAL A 61 -12.37 -3.03 -11.22
C VAL A 61 -13.04 -2.57 -9.92
N ASN A 62 -13.89 -3.43 -9.33
CA ASN A 62 -14.60 -3.17 -8.08
C ASN A 62 -13.66 -2.97 -6.89
N LEU A 63 -12.60 -3.77 -6.77
CA LEU A 63 -11.62 -3.65 -5.68
C LEU A 63 -10.93 -2.29 -5.71
N TYR A 64 -10.56 -1.85 -6.92
CA TYR A 64 -9.92 -0.56 -7.12
C TYR A 64 -10.84 0.62 -6.76
N THR A 65 -12.10 0.56 -7.18
CA THR A 65 -13.12 1.58 -6.83
C THR A 65 -13.35 1.64 -5.32
N GLU A 66 -13.46 0.49 -4.66
CA GLU A 66 -13.61 0.42 -3.20
C GLU A 66 -12.39 0.96 -2.47
N MET A 67 -11.18 0.57 -2.88
CA MET A 67 -9.94 1.09 -2.30
C MET A 67 -9.87 2.61 -2.42
N ASN A 68 -10.16 3.17 -3.59
CA ASN A 68 -10.20 4.62 -3.76
C ASN A 68 -11.25 5.29 -2.88
N THR A 69 -12.40 4.65 -2.70
CA THR A 69 -13.47 5.15 -1.82
C THR A 69 -13.01 5.14 -0.36
N LEU A 70 -12.34 4.07 0.08
CA LEU A 70 -11.76 3.93 1.41
C LEU A 70 -10.73 5.03 1.67
N LEU A 71 -9.78 5.22 0.75
CA LEU A 71 -8.75 6.25 0.89
C LEU A 71 -9.41 7.64 0.96
N LYS A 72 -10.34 7.97 0.06
CA LYS A 72 -11.05 9.26 0.07
C LYS A 72 -11.80 9.55 1.37
N ARG A 73 -12.30 8.53 2.07
CA ARG A 73 -13.00 8.69 3.37
C ARG A 73 -12.05 8.79 4.55
N ALA A 74 -10.82 8.30 4.43
CA ALA A 74 -9.81 8.33 5.47
C ALA A 74 -8.99 9.64 5.42
N LEU A 75 -9.62 10.77 5.71
CA LEU A 75 -9.05 12.12 5.48
C LEU A 75 -7.74 12.40 6.25
N ASN A 76 -7.52 11.76 7.40
CA ASN A 76 -6.31 11.94 8.21
C ASN A 76 -5.24 10.87 7.93
N LEU A 77 -5.47 10.02 6.93
CA LEU A 77 -4.56 8.95 6.55
C LEU A 77 -3.29 9.55 5.95
N HIS A 78 -2.15 9.36 6.59
CA HIS A 78 -0.88 9.86 6.09
C HIS A 78 0.12 8.75 5.78
N SER A 79 -0.18 7.51 6.18
CA SER A 79 0.67 6.35 5.94
C SER A 79 -0.12 5.17 5.41
N LEU A 80 0.37 4.60 4.31
CA LEU A 80 -0.13 3.35 3.74
C LEU A 80 0.93 2.27 3.87
N ARG A 81 0.54 1.08 4.34
CA ARG A 81 1.38 -0.12 4.35
C ARG A 81 0.75 -1.16 3.44
N ILE A 82 1.53 -1.68 2.49
CA ILE A 82 1.07 -2.67 1.52
C ILE A 82 1.89 -3.94 1.72
N LYS A 83 1.22 -5.02 2.10
CA LYS A 83 1.80 -6.34 2.12
C LYS A 83 1.20 -7.14 0.98
N CYS A 84 1.98 -7.38 -0.06
CA CYS A 84 1.55 -8.23 -1.16
C CYS A 84 2.41 -9.50 -1.17
N ASN A 85 1.80 -10.65 -0.82
CA ASN A 85 2.48 -11.94 -0.81
C ASN A 85 2.15 -12.77 -2.07
N LYS A 86 1.64 -12.13 -3.12
CA LYS A 86 1.25 -12.77 -4.39
C LYS A 86 2.46 -13.10 -5.27
N SER A 87 2.17 -13.76 -6.40
CA SER A 87 3.12 -13.90 -7.52
C SER A 87 3.67 -12.53 -7.96
N GLU A 88 4.88 -12.53 -8.51
CA GLU A 88 5.60 -11.32 -8.93
C GLU A 88 4.77 -10.46 -9.90
N ARG A 89 4.17 -11.07 -10.92
CA ARG A 89 3.27 -10.37 -11.86
C ARG A 89 2.12 -9.64 -11.16
N MET A 90 1.49 -10.28 -10.18
CA MET A 90 0.36 -9.68 -9.45
C MET A 90 0.82 -8.61 -8.46
N LYS A 91 2.01 -8.75 -7.87
CA LYS A 91 2.63 -7.68 -7.07
C LYS A 91 2.82 -6.42 -7.90
N VAL A 92 3.41 -6.56 -9.09
CA VAL A 92 3.63 -5.44 -10.01
C VAL A 92 2.32 -4.74 -10.37
N ILE A 93 1.28 -5.49 -10.76
CA ILE A 93 -0.03 -4.93 -11.10
C ILE A 93 -0.65 -4.20 -9.90
N THR A 94 -0.62 -4.82 -8.72
CA THR A 94 -1.18 -4.27 -7.47
C THR A 94 -0.49 -2.96 -7.09
N LEU A 95 0.85 -2.98 -7.01
CA LEU A 95 1.63 -1.81 -6.61
C LEU A 95 1.49 -0.67 -7.61
N ASN A 96 1.50 -0.98 -8.90
CA ASN A 96 1.30 0.02 -9.95
C ASN A 96 -0.07 0.69 -9.83
N ALA A 97 -1.15 -0.08 -9.64
CA ALA A 97 -2.50 0.46 -9.52
C ALA A 97 -2.65 1.37 -8.29
N ILE A 98 -2.06 0.96 -7.16
CA ILE A 98 -2.13 1.74 -5.92
C ILE A 98 -1.29 3.00 -6.03
N CYS A 99 -0.05 2.91 -6.50
CA CYS A 99 0.85 4.06 -6.57
C CYS A 99 0.37 5.12 -7.56
N LEU A 100 -0.25 4.72 -8.68
CA LEU A 100 -0.84 5.66 -9.65
C LEU A 100 -1.97 6.52 -9.07
N ASN A 101 -2.65 6.03 -8.04
CA ASN A 101 -3.86 6.66 -7.50
C ASN A 101 -3.72 7.00 -6.03
N LEU A 102 -2.48 6.97 -5.53
CA LEU A 102 -2.17 7.28 -4.16
C LEU A 102 -2.47 8.76 -3.92
N PRO A 103 -3.41 9.11 -3.02
CA PRO A 103 -3.76 10.49 -2.80
C PRO A 103 -2.58 11.30 -2.21
N HIS A 104 -2.41 12.54 -2.66
CA HIS A 104 -1.27 13.40 -2.28
C HIS A 104 -1.12 13.69 -0.78
N TYR A 105 -2.18 13.55 0.00
CA TYR A 105 -2.14 13.72 1.45
C TYR A 105 -1.46 12.52 2.15
N ILE A 106 -1.36 11.36 1.48
CA ILE A 106 -0.55 10.24 1.96
C ILE A 106 0.90 10.58 1.69
N LYS A 107 1.71 10.63 2.74
CA LYS A 107 3.12 11.04 2.67
C LYS A 107 4.10 9.91 2.93
N ARG A 108 3.60 8.75 3.36
CA ARG A 108 4.42 7.60 3.74
C ARG A 108 3.89 6.31 3.12
N LEU A 109 4.77 5.56 2.48
CA LEU A 109 4.47 4.24 1.93
C LEU A 109 5.45 3.19 2.48
N ASP A 110 4.94 2.08 3.01
CA ASP A 110 5.74 0.92 3.40
C ASP A 110 5.29 -0.28 2.57
N THR A 111 6.18 -0.91 1.81
CA THR A 111 5.81 -2.05 0.98
C THR A 111 6.91 -3.07 0.82
N ASN A 112 6.50 -4.30 0.59
CA ASN A 112 7.39 -5.35 0.10
C ASN A 112 7.66 -5.14 -1.40
N ILE A 113 8.90 -5.34 -1.82
CA ILE A 113 9.34 -5.31 -3.21
C ILE A 113 10.16 -6.57 -3.52
N THR A 114 10.25 -6.91 -4.80
CA THR A 114 11.04 -8.04 -5.27
C THR A 114 12.39 -7.62 -5.83
N ASP A 115 12.45 -6.48 -6.52
CA ASP A 115 13.65 -5.99 -7.19
C ASP A 115 13.76 -4.44 -7.17
N LEU A 116 14.83 -3.91 -7.78
CA LEU A 116 15.01 -2.47 -7.95
C LEU A 116 14.00 -1.85 -8.94
N THR A 117 13.50 -2.62 -9.91
CA THR A 117 12.52 -2.13 -10.89
C THR A 117 11.23 -1.69 -10.21
N ASP A 118 10.76 -2.45 -9.22
CA ASP A 118 9.59 -2.12 -8.41
C ASP A 118 9.79 -0.80 -7.66
N ALA A 119 10.95 -0.65 -7.01
CA ALA A 119 11.28 0.56 -6.25
C ALA A 119 11.31 1.80 -7.16
N LYS A 120 11.94 1.70 -8.34
CA LYS A 120 11.99 2.80 -9.34
C LYS A 120 10.58 3.23 -9.76
N ARG A 121 9.72 2.26 -10.13
CA ARG A 121 8.33 2.54 -10.52
C ARG A 121 7.54 3.23 -9.43
N ILE A 122 7.71 2.83 -8.17
CA ILE A 122 7.03 3.45 -7.02
C ILE A 122 7.50 4.90 -6.88
N LEU A 123 8.81 5.14 -6.90
CA LEU A 123 9.37 6.49 -6.74
C LEU A 123 8.98 7.42 -7.89
N GLU A 124 8.93 6.92 -9.13
CA GLU A 124 8.48 7.69 -10.30
C GLU A 124 6.99 8.03 -10.27
N ARG A 125 6.14 7.09 -9.83
CA ARG A 125 4.67 7.26 -9.86
C ARG A 125 4.11 7.95 -8.62
N ALA A 126 4.82 7.91 -7.51
CA ALA A 126 4.41 8.49 -6.23
C ALA A 126 5.44 9.51 -5.72
N GLU A 127 5.87 10.41 -6.60
CA GLU A 127 6.87 11.46 -6.32
C GLU A 127 6.51 12.38 -5.15
N HIS A 128 5.22 12.47 -4.80
CA HIS A 128 4.72 13.30 -3.71
C HIS A 128 4.96 12.71 -2.31
N LEU A 129 5.46 11.46 -2.23
CA LEU A 129 5.78 10.78 -1.00
C LEU A 129 7.01 11.40 -0.34
N SER A 130 6.89 11.75 0.95
CA SER A 130 8.02 12.24 1.75
C SER A 130 8.91 11.11 2.28
N ASN A 131 8.37 9.90 2.37
CA ASN A 131 9.08 8.74 2.91
C ASN A 131 8.54 7.46 2.25
N VAL A 132 9.46 6.62 1.79
CA VAL A 132 9.16 5.29 1.28
C VAL A 132 10.07 4.28 1.96
N THR A 133 9.47 3.23 2.52
CA THR A 133 10.18 2.10 3.11
C THR A 133 9.99 0.87 2.23
N PHE A 134 11.09 0.28 1.80
CA PHE A 134 11.10 -0.93 0.99
C PHE A 134 11.57 -2.12 1.83
N ARG A 135 10.83 -3.22 1.77
CA ARG A 135 11.18 -4.50 2.40
C ARG A 135 11.45 -5.53 1.31
N THR A 136 12.59 -6.19 1.37
CA THR A 136 13.00 -7.21 0.39
C THR A 136 13.54 -8.44 1.10
N SER A 137 13.40 -9.60 0.47
CA SER A 137 14.04 -10.85 0.92
C SER A 137 15.55 -10.86 0.68
N ASN A 138 16.08 -9.97 -0.17
CA ASN A 138 17.51 -9.87 -0.46
C ASN A 138 18.05 -8.43 -0.25
N PRO A 139 18.19 -7.98 1.01
CA PRO A 139 18.55 -6.59 1.32
C PRO A 139 19.95 -6.21 0.85
N ARG A 140 20.91 -7.15 0.83
CA ARG A 140 22.29 -6.88 0.40
C ARG A 140 22.37 -6.58 -1.09
N HIS A 141 21.71 -7.42 -1.91
CA HIS A 141 21.66 -7.21 -3.35
C HIS A 141 20.93 -5.91 -3.69
N PHE A 142 19.78 -5.68 -3.06
CA PHE A 142 18.99 -4.47 -3.27
C PHE A 142 19.75 -3.18 -2.91
N ALA A 143 20.44 -3.15 -1.77
CA ALA A 143 21.26 -2.01 -1.37
C ALA A 143 22.35 -1.70 -2.41
N HIS A 144 23.03 -2.74 -2.92
CA HIS A 144 24.05 -2.59 -3.96
C HIS A 144 23.47 -2.01 -5.26
N GLU A 145 22.33 -2.52 -5.73
CA GLU A 145 21.70 -2.01 -6.94
C GLU A 145 21.20 -0.56 -6.81
N ILE A 146 20.67 -0.21 -5.62
CA ILE A 146 20.31 1.17 -5.29
C ILE A 146 21.54 2.09 -5.35
N ASP A 147 22.66 1.69 -4.76
CA ASP A 147 23.88 2.49 -4.74
C ASP A 147 24.38 2.76 -6.16
N ILE A 148 24.37 1.73 -7.03
CA ILE A 148 24.72 1.86 -8.45
C ILE A 148 23.78 2.85 -9.14
N TRP A 149 22.48 2.73 -8.93
CA TRP A 149 21.49 3.58 -9.58
C TRP A 149 21.60 5.05 -9.16
N PHE A 150 21.77 5.34 -7.86
CA PHE A 150 22.01 6.71 -7.40
C PHE A 150 23.31 7.28 -7.96
N TRP A 151 24.37 6.48 -8.06
CA TRP A 151 25.62 6.89 -8.71
C TRP A 151 25.42 7.26 -10.19
N GLN A 152 24.65 6.47 -10.93
CA GLN A 152 24.31 6.75 -12.33
C GLN A 152 23.50 8.04 -12.48
N MET A 153 22.50 8.25 -11.62
CA MET A 153 21.70 9.48 -11.63
C MET A 153 22.53 10.73 -11.36
N ARG A 154 23.42 10.70 -10.36
CA ARG A 154 24.30 11.84 -10.04
C ARG A 154 25.24 12.19 -11.19
N ARG A 155 25.76 11.19 -11.90
CA ARG A 155 26.57 11.42 -13.10
C ARG A 155 25.77 12.11 -14.19
N ASN A 156 24.56 11.63 -14.48
CA ASN A 156 23.73 12.21 -15.54
C ASN A 156 23.34 13.67 -15.27
N VAL A 157 23.17 14.06 -14.00
CA VAL A 157 22.90 15.47 -13.62
C VAL A 157 24.16 16.35 -13.72
N ALA A 158 25.36 15.79 -13.53
CA ALA A 158 26.61 16.56 -13.61
C ALA A 158 27.07 16.88 -15.04
N TYR A 159 26.43 16.28 -16.06
CA TYR A 159 26.74 16.47 -17.48
C TYR A 159 25.62 17.18 -18.26
N GLN A 160 24.66 17.80 -17.57
CA GLN A 160 23.64 18.70 -18.13
C GLN A 160 23.91 20.13 -17.69
#